data_AF-A0A8C3Q6Q6-F1
#
_entry.id   AF-A0A8C3Q6Q6-F1
#
_cell.length_a   1.000
_cell.length_b   1.000
_cell.length_c   1.000
_cell.angle_alpha   90.00
_cell.angle_beta   90.00
_cell.angle_gamma   90.00
#
_symmetry.space_group_name_H-M   'P 1'
#
loop_
_entity.id
_entity.type
_entity.pdbx_description
1 polymer ?
#
loop_
_entity_poly.entity_id
_entity_poly.type
_entity_poly.pdbx_seq_one_letter_code
_entity_poly.pdbx_strand_id
1 'polypeptide(L)'
;MMNHFMILAVLLPLRTCHTAYSQQESDVFPVTYLNVSKDLDLQRLLVEWDVVKPVHDAELAMSFEIQVRRTNEVVWTEFQNVTLDKLGKPLHWTWDSNIPLECMSHSVRVRSKAETSKIWSQWSLWETLPGLDTSNRSGPQIFPKEKILAEGSNITLCCIGGKSQTIKEFSVYPTVDVVKRTKNQVRLLTVGNLSHDKGSNIHVYCYDEDKGSHEAAFFVGKPPDTPKDFSCQTQDMKRVTCTWRKEETYLYGKNSPQYTLSKTSSQKMALCKASCPKQCSCSWDIGQQWIWNVTLTVENPLGKKTATDVFDVKHRSKGFFSVPLLRLFVAPYELDTSVPRFKVWKSLIFILTV
;
A
#
# COMPACT_ATOMS: atom_id res chain seq x y z
N MET A 1 73.40 -19.44 -41.65
CA MET A 1 73.37 -20.15 -40.36
C MET A 1 72.86 -19.19 -39.31
N MET A 2 71.55 -19.19 -39.07
CA MET A 2 70.92 -18.31 -38.09
C MET A 2 71.12 -18.96 -36.72
N ASN A 3 71.87 -18.27 -35.86
CA ASN A 3 72.45 -18.82 -34.64
C ASN A 3 71.34 -19.26 -33.68
N HIS A 4 71.41 -20.51 -33.20
CA HIS A 4 70.39 -21.16 -32.36
C HIS A 4 70.02 -20.34 -31.09
N PHE A 5 70.94 -19.47 -30.66
CA PHE A 5 70.77 -18.52 -29.56
C PHE A 5 69.84 -17.34 -29.87
N MET A 6 69.79 -16.85 -31.11
CA MET A 6 68.89 -15.74 -31.48
C MET A 6 67.42 -16.17 -31.53
N ILE A 7 67.15 -17.43 -31.88
CA ILE A 7 65.79 -17.98 -31.92
C ILE A 7 65.25 -18.16 -30.49
N LEU A 8 66.08 -18.60 -29.54
CA LEU A 8 65.70 -18.71 -28.12
C LEU A 8 65.45 -17.34 -27.47
N ALA A 9 66.23 -16.32 -27.80
CA ALA A 9 66.09 -14.97 -27.26
C ALA A 9 64.80 -14.25 -27.71
N VAL A 10 64.21 -14.63 -28.84
CA VAL A 10 62.94 -14.08 -29.34
C VAL A 10 61.73 -14.88 -28.84
N LEU A 11 61.88 -16.20 -28.67
CA LEU A 11 60.77 -17.07 -28.22
C LEU A 11 60.46 -16.93 -26.72
N LEU A 12 61.44 -16.59 -25.89
CA LEU A 12 61.26 -16.34 -24.45
C LEU A 12 60.33 -15.14 -24.17
N PRO A 13 60.54 -13.94 -24.75
CA PRO A 13 59.64 -12.81 -24.54
C PRO A 13 58.25 -12.99 -25.20
N LEU A 14 58.17 -13.73 -26.31
CA LEU A 14 56.90 -14.08 -26.95
C LEU A 14 56.09 -15.08 -26.11
N ARG A 15 56.74 -16.06 -25.46
CA ARG A 15 56.07 -16.93 -24.49
C ARG A 15 55.60 -16.16 -23.26
N THR A 16 56.40 -15.24 -22.73
CA THR A 16 55.98 -14.43 -21.57
C THR A 16 54.87 -13.44 -21.91
N CYS A 17 54.86 -12.87 -23.11
CA CYS A 17 53.73 -12.06 -23.61
C CYS A 17 52.48 -12.90 -23.86
N HIS A 18 52.61 -14.11 -24.41
CA HIS A 18 51.46 -15.00 -24.57
C HIS A 18 50.91 -15.52 -23.24
N THR A 19 51.75 -15.78 -22.23
CA THR A 19 51.27 -16.14 -20.88
C THR A 19 50.67 -14.94 -20.14
N ALA A 20 51.20 -13.73 -20.33
CA ALA A 20 50.61 -12.50 -19.78
C ALA A 20 49.27 -12.13 -20.46
N TYR A 21 49.14 -12.37 -21.76
CA TYR A 21 47.89 -12.16 -22.51
C TYR A 21 46.86 -13.28 -22.25
N SER A 22 47.31 -14.51 -21.99
CA SER A 22 46.44 -15.64 -21.65
C SER A 22 45.95 -15.62 -20.20
N GLN A 23 46.57 -14.83 -19.31
CA GLN A 23 46.12 -14.59 -17.94
C GLN A 23 45.20 -13.38 -17.79
N GLN A 24 44.63 -12.84 -18.88
CA GLN A 24 43.35 -12.15 -18.77
C GLN A 24 42.22 -13.18 -18.59
N GLU A 25 42.42 -14.02 -17.56
CA GLU A 25 41.42 -14.90 -16.99
C GLU A 25 40.30 -13.96 -16.57
N SER A 26 39.11 -14.13 -17.15
CA SER A 26 38.00 -13.24 -16.85
C SER A 26 37.72 -13.35 -15.36
N ASP A 27 38.04 -12.33 -14.56
CA ASP A 27 37.90 -12.41 -13.11
C ASP A 27 36.45 -12.80 -12.77
N VAL A 28 36.33 -13.84 -11.94
CA VAL A 28 35.05 -14.38 -11.50
C VAL A 28 34.91 -14.13 -10.00
N PHE A 29 33.84 -13.43 -9.61
CA PHE A 29 33.58 -13.05 -8.23
C PHE A 29 32.29 -13.68 -7.71
N PRO A 30 32.30 -14.94 -7.24
CA PRO A 30 31.09 -15.62 -6.81
C PRO A 30 30.44 -14.93 -5.60
N VAL A 31 29.14 -15.15 -5.45
CA VAL A 31 28.38 -14.74 -4.27
C VAL A 31 28.88 -15.52 -3.05
N THR A 32 29.27 -14.81 -1.99
CA THR A 32 29.84 -15.39 -0.77
C THR A 32 28.85 -15.50 0.38
N TYR A 33 27.78 -14.71 0.32
CA TYR A 33 26.71 -14.69 1.30
C TYR A 33 25.38 -14.60 0.57
N LEU A 34 24.42 -15.42 0.99
CA LEU A 34 23.03 -15.34 0.52
C LEU A 34 22.13 -15.62 1.72
N ASN A 35 21.20 -14.73 1.96
CA ASN A 35 20.17 -14.87 2.97
C ASN A 35 18.82 -14.55 2.34
N VAL A 36 17.84 -15.38 2.68
CA VAL A 36 16.49 -15.27 2.14
C VAL A 36 15.54 -15.31 3.31
N SER A 37 14.66 -14.32 3.40
CA SER A 37 13.59 -14.29 4.38
C SER A 37 12.25 -14.00 3.69
N LYS A 38 11.16 -14.11 4.44
CA LYS A 38 9.80 -13.93 3.93
C LYS A 38 9.04 -12.90 4.76
N ASP A 39 8.35 -12.02 4.05
CA ASP A 39 7.29 -11.18 4.59
C ASP A 39 5.95 -11.86 4.24
N LEU A 40 5.29 -12.43 5.24
CA LEU A 40 4.01 -13.13 5.06
C LEU A 40 2.82 -12.16 4.93
N ASP A 41 2.95 -10.94 5.43
CA ASP A 41 1.89 -9.95 5.32
C ASP A 41 1.84 -9.38 3.89
N LEU A 42 3.01 -9.18 3.28
CA LEU A 42 3.12 -8.75 1.88
C LEU A 42 3.27 -9.90 0.88
N GLN A 43 3.38 -11.15 1.35
CA GLN A 43 3.61 -12.34 0.52
C GLN A 43 4.85 -12.20 -0.40
N ARG A 44 5.93 -11.66 0.18
CA ARG A 44 7.15 -11.21 -0.51
C ARG A 44 8.38 -11.92 0.01
N LEU A 45 9.26 -12.34 -0.89
CA LEU A 45 10.61 -12.78 -0.55
C LEU A 45 11.54 -11.57 -0.43
N LEU A 46 12.35 -11.56 0.63
CA LEU A 46 13.39 -10.58 0.87
C LEU A 46 14.73 -11.29 0.75
N VAL A 47 15.51 -10.92 -0.26
CA VAL A 47 16.79 -11.56 -0.60
C VAL A 47 17.90 -10.57 -0.35
N GLU A 48 18.90 -11.03 0.38
CA GLU A 48 20.11 -10.29 0.68
C GLU A 48 21.32 -11.12 0.27
N TRP A 49 22.26 -10.54 -0.45
CA TRP A 49 23.48 -11.25 -0.83
C TRP A 49 24.68 -10.32 -0.87
N ASP A 50 25.87 -10.92 -0.83
CA ASP A 50 27.12 -10.18 -0.86
C ASP A 50 28.20 -10.92 -1.67
N VAL A 51 29.21 -10.17 -2.08
CA VAL A 51 30.39 -10.68 -2.80
C VAL A 51 31.67 -10.39 -2.02
N VAL A 52 32.81 -10.86 -2.53
CA VAL A 52 34.09 -10.65 -1.86
C VAL A 52 34.44 -9.16 -1.77
N LYS A 53 34.93 -8.73 -0.60
CA LYS A 53 35.31 -7.35 -0.29
C LYS A 53 36.18 -6.64 -1.35
N PRO A 54 37.16 -7.28 -2.02
CA PRO A 54 37.95 -6.61 -3.06
C PRO A 54 37.10 -6.02 -4.20
N VAL A 55 35.93 -6.59 -4.49
CA VAL A 55 34.99 -6.08 -5.51
C VAL A 55 34.37 -4.75 -5.05
N HIS A 56 34.08 -4.62 -3.75
CA HIS A 56 33.60 -3.40 -3.12
C HIS A 56 34.68 -2.33 -3.05
N ASP A 57 35.89 -2.70 -2.63
CA ASP A 57 37.03 -1.77 -2.53
C ASP A 57 37.36 -1.15 -3.90
N ALA A 58 37.17 -1.92 -4.98
CA ALA A 58 37.35 -1.51 -6.37
C ALA A 58 36.10 -0.90 -7.03
N GLU A 59 34.96 -0.82 -6.34
CA GLU A 59 33.68 -0.28 -6.84
C GLU A 59 33.28 -0.87 -8.21
N LEU A 60 33.46 -2.18 -8.39
CA LEU A 60 33.24 -2.81 -9.70
C LEU A 60 31.75 -2.75 -10.09
N ALA A 61 31.52 -2.55 -11.39
CA ALA A 61 30.22 -2.74 -12.00
C ALA A 61 29.97 -4.24 -12.21
N MET A 62 28.86 -4.71 -11.66
CA MET A 62 28.49 -6.12 -11.59
C MET A 62 27.08 -6.34 -12.11
N SER A 63 26.87 -7.47 -12.77
CA SER A 63 25.57 -8.03 -13.13
C SER A 63 25.29 -9.26 -12.28
N PHE A 64 24.07 -9.36 -11.76
CA PHE A 64 23.60 -10.50 -10.97
C PHE A 64 22.44 -11.16 -11.70
N GLU A 65 22.42 -12.48 -11.72
CA GLU A 65 21.27 -13.28 -12.16
C GLU A 65 20.68 -13.98 -10.94
N ILE A 66 19.39 -13.76 -10.72
CA ILE A 66 18.64 -14.25 -9.57
C ILE A 66 17.58 -15.20 -10.08
N GLN A 67 17.47 -16.38 -9.46
CA GLN A 67 16.44 -17.36 -9.79
C GLN A 67 15.63 -17.75 -8.58
N VAL A 68 14.30 -17.79 -8.76
CA VAL A 68 13.37 -18.34 -7.78
C VAL A 68 12.85 -19.67 -8.29
N ARG A 69 12.95 -20.69 -7.45
CA ARG A 69 12.46 -22.04 -7.71
C ARG A 69 11.35 -22.37 -6.73
N ARG A 70 10.28 -22.98 -7.24
CA ARG A 70 9.22 -23.55 -6.42
C ARG A 70 9.26 -25.05 -6.57
N THR A 71 9.43 -25.77 -5.47
CA THR A 71 9.72 -27.21 -5.50
C THR A 71 10.94 -27.49 -6.41
N ASN A 72 10.73 -28.00 -7.63
CA ASN A 72 11.78 -28.33 -8.59
C ASN A 72 11.75 -27.51 -9.89
N GLU A 73 10.86 -26.53 -10.01
CA GLU A 73 10.70 -25.71 -11.23
C GLU A 73 11.15 -24.28 -10.98
N VAL A 74 12.02 -23.76 -11.86
CA VAL A 74 12.37 -22.34 -11.86
C VAL A 74 11.19 -21.55 -12.40
N VAL A 75 10.71 -20.61 -11.60
CA VAL A 75 9.49 -19.84 -11.89
C VAL A 75 9.75 -18.37 -12.16
N TRP A 76 10.95 -17.90 -11.84
CA TRP A 76 11.38 -16.53 -12.07
C TRP A 76 12.87 -16.49 -12.34
N THR A 77 13.27 -15.60 -13.24
CA THR A 77 14.68 -15.28 -13.50
C THR A 77 14.78 -13.79 -13.78
N GLU A 78 15.68 -13.12 -13.09
CA GLU A 78 15.87 -11.68 -13.19
C GLU A 78 17.35 -11.33 -13.25
N PHE A 79 17.65 -10.23 -13.94
CA PHE A 79 18.99 -9.68 -14.03
C PHE A 79 19.04 -8.29 -13.40
N GLN A 80 20.01 -8.06 -12.53
CA GLN A 80 20.21 -6.79 -11.86
C GLN A 80 21.64 -6.31 -12.09
N ASN A 81 21.80 -5.06 -12.53
CA ASN A 81 23.10 -4.43 -12.72
C ASN A 81 23.32 -3.40 -11.60
N VAL A 82 24.45 -3.48 -10.91
CA VAL A 82 24.78 -2.62 -9.77
C VAL A 82 26.26 -2.29 -9.79
N THR A 83 26.61 -1.03 -9.47
CA THR A 83 27.98 -0.64 -9.12
C THR A 83 28.11 -0.73 -7.60
N LEU A 84 29.07 -1.54 -7.12
CA LEU A 84 29.22 -1.78 -5.69
C LEU A 84 29.77 -0.57 -4.93
N ASP A 85 29.36 -0.43 -3.67
CA ASP A 85 29.84 0.62 -2.80
C ASP A 85 31.09 0.21 -2.00
N LYS A 86 31.97 1.18 -1.70
CA LYS A 86 33.12 0.98 -0.79
C LYS A 86 32.72 0.70 0.66
N LEU A 87 31.48 1.01 1.02
CA LEU A 87 30.98 0.76 2.37
C LEU A 87 30.76 -0.73 2.63
N GLY A 88 30.78 -1.57 1.59
CA GLY A 88 30.64 -3.01 1.72
C GLY A 88 29.22 -3.40 2.15
N LYS A 89 28.20 -2.69 1.66
CA LYS A 89 26.82 -3.00 2.02
C LYS A 89 26.32 -4.19 1.21
N PRO A 90 25.63 -5.14 1.86
CA PRO A 90 24.93 -6.20 1.15
C PRO A 90 23.90 -5.63 0.16
N LEU A 91 23.70 -6.36 -0.92
CA LEU A 91 22.71 -6.05 -1.94
C LEU A 91 21.36 -6.62 -1.52
N HIS A 92 20.28 -5.95 -1.92
CA HIS A 92 18.92 -6.36 -1.60
C HIS A 92 18.07 -6.49 -2.86
N TRP A 93 17.19 -7.48 -2.84
CA TRP A 93 16.18 -7.70 -3.87
C TRP A 93 14.91 -8.25 -3.23
N THR A 94 13.77 -7.86 -3.81
CA THR A 94 12.47 -8.28 -3.32
C THR A 94 11.66 -8.89 -4.44
N TRP A 95 10.90 -9.94 -4.12
CA TRP A 95 10.04 -10.60 -5.11
C TRP A 95 8.67 -10.91 -4.54
N ASP A 96 7.65 -10.43 -5.24
CA ASP A 96 6.25 -10.67 -4.91
C ASP A 96 5.82 -12.03 -5.47
N SER A 97 5.38 -12.91 -4.59
CA SER A 97 4.91 -14.23 -4.99
C SER A 97 3.49 -14.15 -5.51
N ASN A 98 3.22 -14.82 -6.64
CA ASN A 98 1.86 -14.94 -7.17
C ASN A 98 1.02 -16.02 -6.44
N ILE A 99 1.58 -16.68 -5.44
CA ILE A 99 0.91 -17.62 -4.54
C ILE A 99 1.32 -17.31 -3.09
N PRO A 100 0.49 -17.61 -2.08
CA PRO A 100 0.93 -17.42 -0.71
C PRO A 100 2.19 -18.26 -0.41
N LEU A 101 3.17 -17.67 0.25
CA LEU A 101 4.46 -18.27 0.58
C LEU A 101 4.32 -19.46 1.54
N GLU A 102 3.20 -19.56 2.24
CA GLU A 102 2.84 -20.72 3.06
C GLU A 102 2.52 -21.96 2.24
N CYS A 103 2.09 -21.81 0.98
CA CYS A 103 1.55 -22.90 0.19
C CYS A 103 2.60 -23.93 -0.21
N MET A 104 3.84 -23.50 -0.43
CA MET A 104 4.94 -24.40 -0.78
C MET A 104 6.30 -23.78 -0.52
N SER A 105 7.31 -24.64 -0.50
CA SER A 105 8.70 -24.23 -0.34
C SER A 105 9.24 -23.46 -1.55
N HIS A 106 9.94 -22.36 -1.27
CA HIS A 106 10.58 -21.50 -2.26
C HIS A 106 12.10 -21.52 -2.06
N SER A 107 12.86 -21.71 -3.13
CA SER A 107 14.32 -21.62 -3.11
C SER A 107 14.80 -20.45 -3.95
N VAL A 108 15.83 -19.75 -3.50
CA VAL A 108 16.51 -18.69 -4.27
C VAL A 108 17.98 -19.04 -4.45
N ARG A 109 18.54 -18.68 -5.60
CA ARG A 109 19.98 -18.69 -5.83
C ARG A 109 20.38 -17.48 -6.66
N VAL A 110 21.64 -17.09 -6.53
CA VAL A 110 22.21 -15.94 -7.23
C VAL A 110 23.56 -16.32 -7.84
N ARG A 111 23.87 -15.77 -9.01
CA ARG A 111 25.22 -15.76 -9.57
C ARG A 111 25.57 -14.37 -10.07
N SER A 112 26.85 -14.12 -10.26
CA SER A 112 27.37 -12.79 -10.55
C SER A 112 28.28 -12.81 -11.78
N LYS A 113 28.46 -11.65 -12.40
CA LYS A 113 29.37 -11.43 -13.51
C LYS A 113 29.86 -9.98 -13.46
N ALA A 114 31.17 -9.78 -13.42
CA ALA A 114 31.73 -8.45 -13.57
C ALA A 114 31.50 -7.95 -15.00
N GLU A 115 31.29 -6.65 -15.17
CA GLU A 115 31.08 -6.03 -16.49
C GLU A 115 32.25 -6.29 -17.45
N THR A 116 33.48 -6.27 -16.92
CA THR A 116 34.71 -6.57 -17.67
C THR A 116 34.90 -8.05 -17.98
N SER A 117 34.18 -8.93 -17.27
CA SER A 117 34.26 -10.38 -17.41
C SER A 117 33.30 -10.88 -18.48
N LYS A 118 33.69 -11.90 -19.25
CA LYS A 118 32.78 -12.56 -20.21
C LYS A 118 32.02 -13.73 -19.58
N ILE A 119 32.45 -14.21 -18.42
CA ILE A 119 32.02 -15.47 -17.80
C ILE A 119 31.20 -15.17 -16.55
N TRP A 120 30.13 -15.96 -16.35
CA TRP A 120 29.35 -15.93 -15.11
C TRP A 120 30.02 -16.77 -14.03
N SER A 121 29.87 -16.37 -12.78
CA SER A 121 30.24 -17.19 -11.64
C SER A 121 29.45 -18.49 -11.59
N GLN A 122 29.96 -19.43 -10.80
CA GLN A 122 29.13 -20.54 -10.32
C GLN A 122 27.92 -19.98 -9.56
N TRP A 123 26.83 -20.74 -9.58
CA TRP A 123 25.65 -20.44 -8.79
C TRP A 123 25.94 -20.58 -7.29
N SER A 124 25.34 -19.71 -6.48
CA SER A 124 25.20 -19.98 -5.06
C SER A 124 24.43 -21.29 -4.84
N LEU A 125 24.55 -21.85 -3.64
CA LEU A 125 23.62 -22.89 -3.20
C LEU A 125 22.19 -22.34 -3.18
N TRP A 126 21.24 -23.27 -3.27
CA TRP A 126 19.83 -22.94 -3.15
C TRP A 126 19.48 -22.68 -1.68
N GLU A 127 19.21 -21.43 -1.35
CA GLU A 127 18.65 -21.09 -0.04
C GLU A 127 17.15 -21.32 -0.08
N THR A 128 16.67 -22.26 0.75
CA THR A 128 15.28 -22.75 0.70
C THR A 128 14.51 -22.32 1.93
N LEU A 129 13.46 -21.54 1.71
CA LEU A 129 12.46 -21.23 2.71
C LEU A 129 11.35 -22.27 2.68
N PRO A 130 11.18 -23.06 3.76
CA PRO A 130 10.13 -24.06 3.80
C PRO A 130 8.75 -23.41 3.84
N GLY A 131 7.86 -23.96 3.01
CA GLY A 131 6.43 -23.74 3.08
C GLY A 131 5.80 -24.63 4.15
N LEU A 132 4.47 -24.64 4.18
CA LEU A 132 3.69 -25.55 5.03
C LEU A 132 3.29 -26.84 4.30
N ASP A 133 3.65 -26.97 3.02
CA ASP A 133 3.55 -28.21 2.25
C ASP A 133 4.31 -29.36 2.91
N THR A 134 5.44 -29.07 3.57
CA THR A 134 6.26 -30.07 4.27
C THR A 134 5.90 -30.25 5.74
N SER A 135 4.84 -29.59 6.23
CA SER A 135 4.50 -29.59 7.66
C SER A 135 3.66 -30.80 8.08
N ASN A 136 3.93 -31.35 9.27
CA ASN A 136 3.21 -32.49 9.85
C ASN A 136 1.90 -32.02 10.54
N ARG A 137 0.98 -31.45 9.77
CA ARG A 137 -0.30 -30.93 10.31
C ARG A 137 -1.35 -32.02 10.46
N SER A 138 -2.27 -31.83 11.40
CA SER A 138 -3.35 -32.76 11.70
C SER A 138 -4.59 -32.62 10.81
N GLY A 139 -4.70 -31.53 10.04
CA GLY A 139 -5.87 -31.26 9.20
C GLY A 139 -5.64 -30.13 8.19
N PRO A 140 -6.62 -29.85 7.33
CA PRO A 140 -6.46 -28.97 6.20
C PRO A 140 -6.46 -27.51 6.64
N GLN A 141 -5.77 -26.64 5.90
CA GLN A 141 -5.77 -25.19 6.15
C GLN A 141 -5.75 -24.38 4.87
N ILE A 142 -6.42 -23.22 4.91
CA ILE A 142 -6.51 -22.28 3.80
C ILE A 142 -5.61 -21.07 4.05
N PHE A 143 -4.84 -20.69 3.02
CA PHE A 143 -3.99 -19.50 3.00
C PHE A 143 -4.27 -18.62 1.77
N PRO A 144 -4.03 -17.29 1.84
CA PRO A 144 -3.52 -16.57 3.00
C PRO A 144 -4.60 -16.44 4.10
N LYS A 145 -4.19 -16.09 5.31
CA LYS A 145 -5.12 -15.87 6.44
C LYS A 145 -5.80 -14.51 6.39
N GLU A 146 -5.31 -13.62 5.54
CA GLU A 146 -5.89 -12.29 5.35
C GLU A 146 -7.35 -12.41 4.93
N LYS A 147 -8.20 -11.55 5.49
CA LYS A 147 -9.64 -11.67 5.37
C LYS A 147 -10.29 -10.56 4.55
N ILE A 148 -9.55 -9.56 4.08
CA ILE A 148 -10.13 -8.38 3.46
C ILE A 148 -9.49 -8.20 2.09
N LEU A 149 -10.30 -8.11 1.06
CA LEU A 149 -9.89 -8.08 -0.33
C LEU A 149 -10.42 -6.83 -1.01
N ALA A 150 -9.58 -6.22 -1.85
CA ALA A 150 -10.00 -5.09 -2.66
C ALA A 150 -10.88 -5.56 -3.82
N GLU A 151 -11.99 -4.86 -4.06
CA GLU A 151 -12.83 -5.10 -5.22
C GLU A 151 -12.03 -4.92 -6.54
N GLY A 152 -12.31 -5.78 -7.53
CA GLY A 152 -11.65 -5.82 -8.83
C GLY A 152 -10.29 -6.53 -8.82
N SER A 153 -9.77 -6.88 -7.65
CA SER A 153 -8.50 -7.62 -7.53
C SER A 153 -8.65 -9.11 -7.83
N ASN A 154 -7.51 -9.78 -8.02
CA ASN A 154 -7.42 -11.23 -8.14
C ASN A 154 -6.70 -11.77 -6.90
N ILE A 155 -7.16 -12.91 -6.39
CA ILE A 155 -6.51 -13.60 -5.28
C ILE A 155 -6.21 -15.05 -5.63
N THR A 156 -5.01 -15.51 -5.27
CA THR A 156 -4.67 -16.93 -5.28
C THR A 156 -4.66 -17.46 -3.87
N LEU A 157 -5.49 -18.47 -3.64
CA LEU A 157 -5.66 -19.19 -2.40
C LEU A 157 -4.99 -20.56 -2.52
N CYS A 158 -4.55 -21.12 -1.41
CA CYS A 158 -4.22 -22.53 -1.35
C CYS A 158 -4.88 -23.21 -0.19
N CYS A 159 -5.23 -24.47 -0.42
CA CYS A 159 -5.45 -25.42 0.65
C CYS A 159 -4.26 -26.36 0.76
N ILE A 160 -3.82 -26.59 1.99
CA ILE A 160 -2.78 -27.55 2.35
C ILE A 160 -3.43 -28.64 3.19
N GLY A 161 -3.35 -29.89 2.73
CA GLY A 161 -3.87 -31.05 3.46
C GLY A 161 -3.02 -31.43 4.68
N GLY A 162 -3.58 -32.22 5.58
CA GLY A 162 -2.84 -32.80 6.70
C GLY A 162 -1.75 -33.78 6.25
N LYS A 163 -0.97 -34.28 7.22
CA LYS A 163 0.15 -35.19 6.97
C LYS A 163 -0.33 -36.41 6.19
N SER A 164 0.24 -36.61 5.00
CA SER A 164 -0.08 -37.73 4.09
C SER A 164 -1.54 -37.76 3.60
N GLN A 165 -2.26 -36.64 3.71
CA GLN A 165 -3.66 -36.56 3.26
C GLN A 165 -3.76 -35.89 1.90
N THR A 166 -4.66 -36.40 1.07
CA THR A 166 -5.04 -35.79 -0.20
C THR A 166 -6.22 -34.87 0.03
N ILE A 167 -6.19 -33.71 -0.63
CA ILE A 167 -7.35 -32.80 -0.60
C ILE A 167 -8.41 -33.37 -1.53
N LYS A 168 -9.60 -33.62 -1.00
CA LYS A 168 -10.77 -34.11 -1.76
C LYS A 168 -11.41 -32.97 -2.54
N GLU A 169 -11.70 -31.88 -1.85
CA GLU A 169 -12.42 -30.74 -2.41
C GLU A 169 -11.79 -29.41 -1.97
N PHE A 170 -11.72 -28.48 -2.91
CA PHE A 170 -11.38 -27.09 -2.65
C PHE A 170 -12.28 -26.21 -3.53
N SER A 171 -13.18 -25.47 -2.89
CA SER A 171 -14.29 -24.75 -3.52
C SER A 171 -14.52 -23.39 -2.89
N VAL A 172 -15.15 -22.50 -3.67
CA VAL A 172 -15.44 -21.11 -3.30
C VAL A 172 -16.93 -20.85 -3.55
N TYR A 173 -17.58 -20.17 -2.60
CA TYR A 173 -18.95 -19.75 -2.68
C TYR A 173 -19.09 -18.24 -2.47
N PRO A 174 -19.87 -17.54 -3.31
CA PRO A 174 -20.51 -18.06 -4.54
C PRO A 174 -19.48 -18.36 -5.63
N THR A 175 -19.89 -19.13 -6.64
CA THR A 175 -18.98 -19.61 -7.69
C THR A 175 -18.43 -18.43 -8.49
N VAL A 176 -17.14 -18.16 -8.34
CA VAL A 176 -16.38 -17.21 -9.18
C VAL A 176 -15.53 -18.03 -10.16
N ASP A 177 -15.17 -17.49 -11.32
CA ASP A 177 -14.31 -18.18 -12.28
C ASP A 177 -13.02 -18.64 -11.60
N VAL A 178 -12.83 -19.96 -11.53
CA VAL A 178 -11.77 -20.60 -10.76
C VAL A 178 -10.78 -21.30 -11.69
N VAL A 179 -9.50 -20.95 -11.60
CA VAL A 179 -8.41 -21.77 -12.15
C VAL A 179 -7.83 -22.66 -11.04
N LYS A 180 -7.95 -23.99 -11.22
CA LYS A 180 -7.41 -24.99 -10.28
C LYS A 180 -6.07 -25.51 -10.78
N ARG A 181 -5.03 -25.45 -9.94
CA ARG A 181 -3.77 -26.19 -10.14
C ARG A 181 -3.58 -27.11 -8.93
N THR A 182 -3.31 -28.38 -9.19
CA THR A 182 -3.34 -29.42 -8.16
C THR A 182 -2.00 -30.13 -8.03
N LYS A 183 -1.46 -30.21 -6.82
CA LYS A 183 -0.51 -31.23 -6.37
C LYS A 183 -1.19 -32.04 -5.25
N ASN A 184 -0.80 -33.29 -5.03
CA ASN A 184 -1.56 -34.23 -4.18
C ASN A 184 -1.90 -33.69 -2.76
N GLN A 185 -0.99 -32.95 -2.11
CA GLN A 185 -1.19 -32.37 -0.78
C GLN A 185 -1.59 -30.88 -0.79
N VAL A 186 -1.43 -30.19 -1.92
CA VAL A 186 -1.68 -28.74 -2.02
C VAL A 186 -2.52 -28.44 -3.26
N ARG A 187 -3.69 -27.85 -3.05
CA ARG A 187 -4.54 -27.35 -4.13
C ARG A 187 -4.49 -25.83 -4.17
N LEU A 188 -4.25 -25.29 -5.35
CA LEU A 188 -4.28 -23.86 -5.63
C LEU A 188 -5.59 -23.49 -6.32
N LEU A 189 -6.11 -22.35 -5.95
CA LEU A 189 -7.35 -21.80 -6.48
C LEU A 189 -7.17 -20.31 -6.70
N THR A 190 -7.28 -19.86 -7.94
CA THR A 190 -7.26 -18.41 -8.25
C THR A 190 -8.66 -17.93 -8.56
N VAL A 191 -9.05 -16.85 -7.88
CA VAL A 191 -10.32 -16.15 -8.05
C VAL A 191 -10.02 -14.78 -8.64
N GLY A 192 -10.57 -14.52 -9.84
CA GLY A 192 -10.38 -13.25 -10.54
C GLY A 192 -11.57 -12.32 -10.43
N ASN A 193 -11.32 -11.01 -10.59
CA ASN A 193 -12.34 -9.96 -10.68
C ASN A 193 -13.37 -10.05 -9.54
N LEU A 194 -12.87 -9.95 -8.30
CA LEU A 194 -13.70 -9.96 -7.10
C LEU A 194 -14.71 -8.81 -7.15
N SER A 195 -15.98 -9.09 -6.87
CA SER A 195 -17.04 -8.07 -6.87
C SER A 195 -17.93 -8.24 -5.65
N HIS A 196 -18.33 -7.11 -5.06
CA HIS A 196 -19.24 -7.10 -3.92
C HIS A 196 -20.67 -7.56 -4.30
N ASP A 197 -21.06 -7.38 -5.57
CA ASP A 197 -22.36 -7.82 -6.10
C ASP A 197 -22.50 -9.34 -6.12
N LYS A 198 -21.36 -10.04 -6.21
CA LYS A 198 -21.26 -11.49 -6.09
C LYS A 198 -21.15 -11.93 -4.64
N GLY A 199 -21.64 -11.14 -3.68
CA GLY A 199 -21.59 -11.43 -2.25
C GLY A 199 -20.47 -10.65 -1.55
N SER A 200 -20.82 -9.92 -0.49
CA SER A 200 -19.85 -9.18 0.35
C SER A 200 -18.84 -10.09 1.05
N ASN A 201 -19.19 -11.38 1.18
CA ASN A 201 -18.40 -12.42 1.83
C ASN A 201 -18.20 -13.60 0.87
N ILE A 202 -16.95 -13.99 0.68
CA ILE A 202 -16.56 -15.16 -0.08
C ILE A 202 -16.19 -16.25 0.92
N HIS A 203 -16.92 -17.35 0.85
CA HIS A 203 -16.67 -18.53 1.67
C HIS A 203 -15.82 -19.52 0.88
N VAL A 204 -14.78 -20.02 1.52
CA VAL A 204 -13.84 -20.95 0.90
C VAL A 204 -13.79 -22.19 1.76
N TYR A 205 -14.02 -23.33 1.13
CA TYR A 205 -14.08 -24.61 1.80
C TYR A 205 -12.95 -25.49 1.31
N CYS A 206 -12.23 -26.10 2.25
CA CYS A 206 -11.30 -27.16 1.96
C CYS A 206 -11.64 -28.42 2.76
N TYR A 207 -11.69 -29.54 2.05
CA TYR A 207 -11.96 -30.86 2.60
C TYR A 207 -10.84 -31.81 2.20
N ASP A 208 -10.32 -32.57 3.15
CA ASP A 208 -9.48 -33.73 2.88
C ASP A 208 -10.32 -35.02 2.78
N GLU A 209 -9.67 -36.13 2.41
CA GLU A 209 -10.31 -37.44 2.31
C GLU A 209 -10.71 -38.04 3.68
N ASP A 210 -10.04 -37.64 4.77
CA ASP A 210 -10.27 -38.14 6.14
C ASP A 210 -11.38 -37.36 6.87
N LYS A 211 -12.18 -36.58 6.13
CA LYS A 211 -13.26 -35.71 6.63
C LYS A 211 -12.78 -34.52 7.46
N GLY A 212 -11.49 -34.22 7.47
CA GLY A 212 -10.99 -32.95 7.95
C GLY A 212 -11.48 -31.82 7.05
N SER A 213 -11.86 -30.71 7.67
CA SER A 213 -12.37 -29.55 6.95
C SER A 213 -11.85 -28.25 7.54
N HIS A 214 -11.70 -27.26 6.67
CA HIS A 214 -11.37 -25.90 7.05
C HIS A 214 -12.17 -24.93 6.19
N GLU A 215 -12.87 -24.01 6.86
CA GLU A 215 -13.61 -22.93 6.21
C GLU A 215 -12.91 -21.60 6.47
N ALA A 216 -12.82 -20.77 5.44
CA ALA A 216 -12.35 -19.40 5.53
C ALA A 216 -13.36 -18.45 4.89
N ALA A 217 -13.54 -17.27 5.50
CA ALA A 217 -14.38 -16.22 4.97
C ALA A 217 -13.54 -14.97 4.67
N PHE A 218 -13.67 -14.48 3.45
CA PHE A 218 -13.02 -13.27 2.95
C PHE A 218 -14.07 -12.20 2.67
N PHE A 219 -13.78 -10.95 3.00
CA PHE A 219 -14.65 -9.81 2.86
C PHE A 219 -14.16 -8.95 1.70
N VAL A 220 -15.02 -8.67 0.73
CA VAL A 220 -14.67 -7.81 -0.42
C VAL A 220 -15.17 -6.40 -0.16
N GLY A 221 -14.29 -5.42 -0.32
CA GLY A 221 -14.64 -4.01 -0.15
C GLY A 221 -13.78 -3.07 -0.98
N LYS A 222 -13.97 -1.77 -0.77
CA LYS A 222 -13.21 -0.71 -1.45
C LYS A 222 -12.33 0.06 -0.46
N PRO A 223 -11.14 0.52 -0.87
CA PRO A 223 -10.45 1.57 -0.13
C PRO A 223 -11.34 2.84 -0.11
N PRO A 224 -11.21 3.69 0.91
CA PRO A 224 -11.96 4.94 0.94
C PRO A 224 -11.47 5.88 -0.17
N ASP A 225 -12.37 6.69 -0.71
CA ASP A 225 -12.04 7.81 -1.59
C ASP A 225 -11.68 9.05 -0.75
N THR A 226 -11.26 10.11 -1.43
CA THR A 226 -11.08 11.42 -0.78
C THR A 226 -12.44 11.93 -0.30
N PRO A 227 -12.59 12.28 1.00
CA PRO A 227 -13.87 12.68 1.58
C PRO A 227 -14.60 13.75 0.77
N LYS A 228 -15.78 13.40 0.25
CA LYS A 228 -16.63 14.30 -0.54
C LYS A 228 -17.51 15.19 0.35
N ASP A 229 -17.82 16.38 -0.16
CA ASP A 229 -18.66 17.39 0.51
C ASP A 229 -18.13 17.81 1.90
N PHE A 230 -16.81 17.74 2.11
CA PHE A 230 -16.18 18.20 3.34
C PHE A 230 -16.25 19.73 3.42
N SER A 231 -17.01 20.25 4.38
CA SER A 231 -17.15 21.68 4.59
C SER A 231 -17.34 22.03 6.06
N CYS A 232 -16.74 23.14 6.49
CA CYS A 232 -16.84 23.66 7.86
C CYS A 232 -17.54 25.01 7.87
N GLN A 233 -18.54 25.14 8.74
CA GLN A 233 -19.41 26.31 8.82
C GLN A 233 -19.70 26.67 10.28
N THR A 234 -20.10 27.92 10.49
CA THR A 234 -20.61 28.39 11.78
C THR A 234 -21.96 29.07 11.58
N GLN A 235 -22.86 28.91 12.55
CA GLN A 235 -24.16 29.60 12.56
C GLN A 235 -24.14 30.77 13.54
N ASP A 236 -23.47 30.60 14.68
CA ASP A 236 -23.55 31.49 15.84
C ASP A 236 -22.23 32.20 16.16
N MET A 237 -21.17 31.96 15.36
CA MET A 237 -19.81 32.46 15.60
C MET A 237 -19.20 32.00 16.94
N LYS A 238 -19.81 30.99 17.60
CA LYS A 238 -19.31 30.37 18.83
C LYS A 238 -18.81 28.95 18.57
N ARG A 239 -19.49 28.21 17.69
CA ARG A 239 -19.19 26.83 17.34
C ARG A 239 -18.96 26.68 15.84
N VAL A 240 -17.93 25.93 15.49
CA VAL A 240 -17.73 25.42 14.13
C VAL A 240 -18.29 24.01 14.06
N THR A 241 -18.99 23.73 12.97
CA THR A 241 -19.45 22.39 12.63
C THR A 241 -18.94 22.05 11.24
N CYS A 242 -18.16 20.98 11.15
CA CYS A 242 -17.76 20.38 9.89
C CYS A 242 -18.67 19.21 9.57
N THR A 243 -19.07 19.11 8.31
CA THR A 243 -19.87 18.02 7.79
C THR A 243 -19.21 17.43 6.55
N TRP A 244 -19.44 16.13 6.34
CA TRP A 244 -19.00 15.41 5.14
C TRP A 244 -19.92 14.22 4.90
N ARG A 245 -19.92 13.73 3.65
CA ARG A 245 -20.71 12.55 3.27
C ARG A 245 -19.95 11.29 3.66
N LYS A 246 -20.66 10.31 4.23
CA LYS A 246 -20.12 8.97 4.46
C LYS A 246 -20.06 8.22 3.13
N GLU A 247 -18.92 7.62 2.85
CA GLU A 247 -18.73 6.78 1.67
C GLU A 247 -19.09 5.32 1.94
N GLU A 248 -19.62 4.66 0.91
CA GLU A 248 -19.90 3.23 0.92
C GLU A 248 -18.66 2.47 0.44
N THR A 249 -18.06 1.70 1.36
CA THR A 249 -16.88 0.86 1.06
C THR A 249 -17.20 -0.63 1.13
N TYR A 250 -18.45 -0.99 1.43
CA TYR A 250 -18.91 -2.37 1.66
C TYR A 250 -18.20 -3.11 2.80
N LEU A 251 -17.45 -2.39 3.64
CA LEU A 251 -16.83 -2.92 4.84
C LEU A 251 -17.62 -2.49 6.09
N TYR A 252 -17.92 -3.46 6.96
CA TYR A 252 -18.80 -3.26 8.10
C TYR A 252 -18.15 -3.64 9.44
N GLY A 253 -18.80 -3.22 10.54
CA GLY A 253 -18.33 -3.48 11.90
C GLY A 253 -16.94 -2.90 12.15
N LYS A 254 -16.01 -3.74 12.60
CA LYS A 254 -14.62 -3.35 12.88
C LYS A 254 -13.84 -2.89 11.65
N ASN A 255 -14.26 -3.29 10.45
CA ASN A 255 -13.59 -2.95 9.18
C ASN A 255 -14.20 -1.71 8.52
N SER A 256 -15.23 -1.11 9.14
CA SER A 256 -15.88 0.07 8.58
C SER A 256 -14.93 1.28 8.53
N PRO A 257 -15.12 2.20 7.56
CA PRO A 257 -14.32 3.40 7.47
C PRO A 257 -14.40 4.24 8.74
N GLN A 258 -13.24 4.52 9.32
CA GLN A 258 -13.08 5.35 10.49
C GLN A 258 -12.73 6.77 10.07
N TYR A 259 -13.49 7.74 10.56
CA TYR A 259 -13.28 9.15 10.27
C TYR A 259 -12.69 9.85 11.47
N THR A 260 -11.55 10.49 11.25
CA THR A 260 -10.83 11.27 12.26
C THR A 260 -10.63 12.68 11.72
N LEU A 261 -11.20 13.68 12.38
CA LEU A 261 -10.94 15.08 12.06
C LEU A 261 -9.87 15.60 13.02
N SER A 262 -8.70 15.91 12.49
CA SER A 262 -7.69 16.69 13.21
C SER A 262 -7.89 18.17 12.92
N LYS A 263 -7.78 18.98 13.98
CA LYS A 263 -7.79 20.44 13.89
C LYS A 263 -6.51 20.96 14.51
N THR A 264 -5.84 21.81 13.77
CA THR A 264 -4.59 22.44 14.19
C THR A 264 -4.88 23.91 14.41
N SER A 265 -4.69 24.35 15.66
CA SER A 265 -4.56 25.76 16.00
C SER A 265 -3.07 26.12 16.09
N SER A 266 -2.78 27.41 16.21
CA SER A 266 -1.41 27.95 16.32
C SER A 266 -0.61 27.36 17.50
N GLN A 267 -1.27 26.65 18.43
CA GLN A 267 -0.70 26.19 19.70
C GLN A 267 -1.00 24.72 20.04
N LYS A 268 -1.98 24.05 19.39
CA LYS A 268 -2.36 22.68 19.74
C LYS A 268 -3.07 21.93 18.62
N MET A 269 -2.73 20.65 18.44
CA MET A 269 -3.51 19.71 17.63
C MET A 269 -4.54 19.00 18.52
N ALA A 270 -5.80 18.99 18.10
CA ALA A 270 -6.86 18.27 18.79
C ALA A 270 -7.61 17.35 17.82
N LEU A 271 -8.05 16.20 18.32
CA LEU A 271 -8.83 15.22 17.55
C LEU A 271 -10.31 15.35 17.88
N CYS A 272 -11.15 15.17 16.87
CA CYS A 272 -12.58 15.07 17.03
C CYS A 272 -13.08 13.73 16.51
N LYS A 273 -13.76 12.98 17.39
CA LYS A 273 -14.45 11.75 17.00
C LYS A 273 -15.73 12.13 16.26
N ALA A 274 -15.85 11.67 15.03
CA ALA A 274 -17.00 11.93 14.19
C ALA A 274 -18.24 11.17 14.66
N SER A 275 -19.42 11.81 14.57
CA SER A 275 -20.71 11.12 14.67
C SER A 275 -21.26 10.92 13.26
N CYS A 276 -21.54 9.67 12.87
CA CYS A 276 -21.81 9.28 11.49
C CYS A 276 -23.07 8.40 11.30
N PRO A 277 -24.29 8.91 11.57
CA PRO A 277 -25.51 8.15 11.29
C PRO A 277 -25.87 8.12 9.79
N LYS A 278 -25.83 9.27 9.09
CA LYS A 278 -26.08 9.40 7.64
C LYS A 278 -25.18 10.45 6.99
N GLN A 279 -25.06 11.60 7.64
CA GLN A 279 -24.06 12.62 7.37
C GLN A 279 -23.12 12.66 8.56
N CYS A 280 -21.82 12.59 8.30
CA CYS A 280 -20.84 12.67 9.36
C CYS A 280 -20.68 14.13 9.78
N SER A 281 -20.57 14.36 11.08
CA SER A 281 -20.32 15.69 11.62
C SER A 281 -19.37 15.67 12.80
N CYS A 282 -18.67 16.77 12.95
CA CYS A 282 -17.88 17.10 14.13
C CYS A 282 -18.05 18.59 14.43
N SER A 283 -18.27 18.92 15.70
CA SER A 283 -18.38 20.31 16.14
C SER A 283 -17.47 20.61 17.32
N TRP A 284 -17.01 21.85 17.40
CA TRP A 284 -16.22 22.35 18.52
C TRP A 284 -16.33 23.85 18.69
N ASP A 285 -16.02 24.32 19.90
CA ASP A 285 -16.05 25.74 20.21
C ASP A 285 -14.81 26.45 19.65
N ILE A 286 -15.03 27.63 19.07
CA ILE A 286 -14.00 28.45 18.38
C ILE A 286 -12.94 28.96 19.35
N GLY A 287 -13.34 29.29 20.59
CA GLY A 287 -12.45 29.91 21.58
C GLY A 287 -11.93 31.26 21.10
N GLN A 288 -10.62 31.50 21.24
CA GLN A 288 -9.96 32.72 20.78
C GLN A 288 -9.39 32.62 19.35
N GLN A 289 -9.53 31.45 18.70
CA GLN A 289 -8.89 31.12 17.43
C GLN A 289 -9.85 31.34 16.26
N TRP A 290 -9.51 32.22 15.33
CA TRP A 290 -10.36 32.56 14.17
C TRP A 290 -9.99 31.83 12.87
N ILE A 291 -8.73 31.39 12.75
CA ILE A 291 -8.23 30.66 11.58
C ILE A 291 -7.98 29.21 11.97
N TRP A 292 -8.58 28.29 11.23
CA TRP A 292 -8.47 26.85 11.46
C TRP A 292 -7.87 26.16 10.24
N ASN A 293 -6.91 25.28 10.50
CA ASN A 293 -6.48 24.25 9.57
C ASN A 293 -7.04 22.92 10.05
N VAL A 294 -7.88 22.30 9.22
CA VAL A 294 -8.54 21.04 9.54
C VAL A 294 -8.16 19.99 8.51
N THR A 295 -7.90 18.78 8.99
CA THR A 295 -7.62 17.62 8.14
C THR A 295 -8.57 16.50 8.51
N LEU A 296 -9.46 16.16 7.59
CA LEU A 296 -10.33 15.00 7.70
C LEU A 296 -9.58 13.79 7.13
N THR A 297 -9.37 12.79 7.97
CA THR A 297 -8.77 11.52 7.61
C THR A 297 -9.85 10.44 7.62
N VAL A 298 -9.91 9.66 6.55
CA VAL A 298 -10.72 8.43 6.47
C VAL A 298 -9.80 7.25 6.25
N GLU A 299 -9.97 6.20 7.05
CA GLU A 299 -9.15 4.99 6.96
C GLU A 299 -9.99 3.73 7.14
N ASN A 300 -9.66 2.69 6.37
CA ASN A 300 -10.14 1.33 6.56
C ASN A 300 -8.95 0.36 6.31
N PRO A 301 -9.12 -0.96 6.47
CA PRO A 301 -8.02 -1.91 6.26
C PRO A 301 -7.42 -1.92 4.85
N LEU A 302 -8.14 -1.41 3.84
CA LEU A 302 -7.69 -1.34 2.44
C LEU A 302 -6.97 -0.04 2.10
N GLY A 303 -7.00 0.97 2.97
CA GLY A 303 -6.27 2.21 2.72
C GLY A 303 -6.71 3.42 3.53
N LYS A 304 -6.05 4.54 3.24
CA LYS A 304 -6.21 5.80 3.95
C LYS A 304 -6.23 6.97 2.97
N LYS A 305 -7.16 7.89 3.18
CA LYS A 305 -7.28 9.15 2.42
C LYS A 305 -7.49 10.33 3.37
N THR A 306 -7.14 11.51 2.88
CA THR A 306 -7.26 12.75 3.65
C THR A 306 -7.81 13.87 2.78
N ALA A 307 -8.56 14.79 3.40
CA ALA A 307 -8.99 16.05 2.83
C ALA A 307 -8.67 17.18 3.82
N THR A 308 -8.11 18.27 3.33
CA THR A 308 -7.68 19.41 4.14
C THR A 308 -8.48 20.64 3.76
N ASP A 309 -8.88 21.44 4.76
CA ASP A 309 -9.47 22.76 4.55
C ASP A 309 -8.83 23.77 5.51
N VAL A 310 -8.59 24.98 5.01
CA VAL A 310 -8.07 26.10 5.80
C VAL A 310 -9.04 27.26 5.64
N PHE A 311 -9.58 27.74 6.75
CA PHE A 311 -10.61 28.78 6.72
C PHE A 311 -10.52 29.76 7.88
N ASP A 312 -10.93 30.99 7.61
CA ASP A 312 -11.30 31.98 8.63
C ASP A 312 -12.80 31.84 8.93
N VAL A 313 -13.13 31.69 10.21
CA VAL A 313 -14.50 31.59 10.71
C VAL A 313 -15.39 32.74 10.23
N LYS A 314 -14.85 33.96 10.11
CA LYS A 314 -15.59 35.16 9.68
C LYS A 314 -16.21 35.00 8.29
N HIS A 315 -15.56 34.24 7.41
CA HIS A 315 -16.02 34.03 6.04
C HIS A 315 -16.91 32.78 5.88
N ARG A 316 -17.21 32.06 6.97
CA ARG A 316 -17.98 30.80 6.96
C ARG A 316 -19.30 30.86 7.74
N SER A 317 -19.75 32.06 8.11
CA SER A 317 -21.05 32.28 8.78
C SER A 317 -22.22 32.09 7.81
N LYS A 318 -23.08 31.10 8.07
CA LYS A 318 -24.38 30.96 7.39
C LYS A 318 -25.38 31.91 8.05
N GLY A 319 -25.42 33.16 7.61
CA GLY A 319 -26.48 34.08 8.07
C GLY A 319 -26.19 35.59 8.00
N PHE A 320 -24.99 36.03 7.65
CA PHE A 320 -24.64 37.47 7.74
C PHE A 320 -24.73 38.29 6.45
N PHE A 321 -25.21 37.72 5.34
CA PHE A 321 -25.43 38.49 4.10
C PHE A 321 -26.85 38.29 3.56
N SER A 322 -27.79 39.06 4.12
CA SER A 322 -28.77 39.86 3.37
C SER A 322 -29.64 40.64 4.37
N VAL A 323 -29.11 41.75 4.90
CA VAL A 323 -30.00 42.82 5.36
C VAL A 323 -30.05 43.78 4.16
N PRO A 324 -31.21 43.98 3.50
CA PRO A 324 -31.30 44.99 2.47
C PRO A 324 -30.97 46.34 3.11
N LEU A 325 -30.08 47.10 2.49
CA LEU A 325 -29.80 48.49 2.84
C LEU A 325 -31.13 49.24 2.95
N LEU A 326 -31.61 49.47 4.17
CA LEU A 326 -32.63 50.47 4.42
C LEU A 326 -32.00 51.81 4.06
N ARG A 327 -32.32 52.31 2.87
CA ARG A 327 -32.11 53.71 2.53
C ARG A 327 -32.94 54.54 3.50
N LEU A 328 -32.27 55.13 4.49
CA LEU A 328 -32.82 56.24 5.27
C LEU A 328 -33.08 57.40 4.30
N PHE A 329 -34.33 57.54 3.86
CA PHE A 329 -34.80 58.78 3.25
C PHE A 329 -35.01 59.79 4.39
N VAL A 330 -34.02 60.66 4.59
CA VAL A 330 -34.22 61.90 5.32
C VAL A 330 -34.88 62.86 4.32
N ALA A 331 -36.19 63.08 4.47
CA ALA A 331 -36.88 64.12 3.72
C ALA A 331 -36.45 65.50 4.26
N PRO A 332 -36.04 66.45 3.41
CA PRO A 332 -35.79 67.82 3.83
C PRO A 332 -37.13 68.49 4.16
N TYR A 333 -37.20 69.08 5.35
CA TYR A 333 -38.30 69.92 5.80
C TYR A 333 -38.11 71.33 5.23
N GLU A 334 -38.99 71.75 4.32
CA GLU A 334 -39.20 73.16 4.00
C GLU A 334 -40.08 73.78 5.10
N LEU A 335 -39.57 74.81 5.77
CA LEU A 335 -40.36 75.66 6.66
C LEU A 335 -41.22 76.60 5.81
N ASP A 336 -42.53 76.34 5.78
CA ASP A 336 -43.51 77.33 5.35
C ASP A 336 -43.92 78.21 6.55
N THR A 337 -43.54 79.48 6.51
CA THR A 337 -43.92 80.49 7.49
C THR A 337 -45.09 81.32 6.98
N SER A 338 -46.32 80.86 7.19
CA SER A 338 -47.50 81.75 7.21
C SER A 338 -48.71 81.20 7.99
N VAL A 339 -48.93 81.78 9.19
CA VAL A 339 -50.26 82.03 9.84
C VAL A 339 -50.92 80.85 10.61
N PRO A 340 -51.70 81.10 11.72
CA PRO A 340 -51.58 80.32 12.95
C PRO A 340 -52.76 79.40 13.36
N ARG A 341 -52.44 78.51 14.33
CA ARG A 341 -53.28 77.80 15.31
C ARG A 341 -54.40 76.89 14.76
N PHE A 342 -54.24 75.57 14.90
CA PHE A 342 -55.17 74.71 15.67
C PHE A 342 -54.47 73.39 16.09
N LYS A 343 -54.80 72.92 17.30
CA LYS A 343 -54.29 71.72 17.99
C LYS A 343 -54.42 70.44 17.16
N VAL A 344 -53.41 69.56 17.17
CA VAL A 344 -53.59 68.09 17.33
C VAL A 344 -52.31 67.48 17.95
N TRP A 345 -52.44 66.88 19.14
CA TRP A 345 -51.54 65.83 19.66
C TRP A 345 -51.77 64.55 18.85
N LYS A 346 -50.72 63.83 18.42
CA LYS A 346 -50.77 62.36 18.31
C LYS A 346 -49.39 61.72 18.13
N SER A 347 -49.11 60.81 19.05
CA SER A 347 -47.99 59.88 19.12
C SER A 347 -47.79 59.09 17.82
N LEU A 348 -46.53 58.91 17.40
CA LEU A 348 -46.19 57.87 16.42
C LEU A 348 -46.14 56.50 17.11
N ILE A 349 -47.10 55.66 16.75
CA ILE A 349 -47.12 54.21 16.99
C ILE A 349 -46.22 53.57 15.92
N PHE A 350 -45.22 52.80 16.35
CA PHE A 350 -44.50 51.89 15.46
C PHE A 350 -45.32 50.61 15.32
N ILE A 351 -45.82 50.32 14.12
CA ILE A 351 -46.38 49.01 13.80
C ILE A 351 -45.25 48.17 13.19
N LEU A 352 -44.79 47.18 13.96
CA LEU A 352 -44.08 46.02 13.44
C LEU A 352 -45.12 45.04 12.92
N THR A 353 -45.13 44.77 11.61
CA THR A 353 -45.76 43.55 11.06
C THR A 353 -44.68 42.50 10.88
N VAL A 354 -44.90 41.34 11.50
CA VAL A 354 -44.07 40.13 11.45
C VAL A 354 -44.10 39.51 10.06
#